data_AF-A0A5R8LBR2-F1
#
_entry.id   AF-A0A5R8LBR2-F1
#
_cell.length_a   1.000
_cell.length_b   1.000
_cell.length_c   1.000
_cell.angle_alpha   90.00
_cell.angle_beta   90.00
_cell.angle_gamma   90.00
#
_symmetry.space_group_name_H-M   'P 1'
#
loop_
_entity.id
_entity.type
_entity.pdbx_description
1 polymer ?
#
loop_
_entity_poly.entity_id
_entity_poly.type
_entity_poly.pdbx_seq_one_letter_code
_entity_poly.pdbx_strand_id
1 'polypeptide(L)' 'MRHGDPFRTYFVTVIVVAVLSIGLGLLIGGLTGHYVTVFFVQLLVAGLLAAWYVSIKKRVVAQK' A
#
# COMPACT_ATOMS: atom_id res chain seq x y z
N MET A 1 -9.34 -18.32 -21.53
CA MET A 1 -8.34 -17.36 -21.02
C MET A 1 -9.07 -16.32 -20.19
N ARG A 2 -9.13 -16.52 -18.87
CA ARG A 2 -9.92 -15.70 -17.94
C ARG A 2 -9.14 -14.41 -17.69
N HIS A 3 -9.46 -13.35 -18.43
CA HIS A 3 -8.95 -12.00 -18.18
C HIS A 3 -9.44 -11.55 -16.80
N GLY A 4 -8.69 -11.89 -15.75
CA GLY A 4 -8.88 -11.31 -14.42
C GLY A 4 -8.41 -9.87 -14.50
N ASP A 5 -9.31 -8.92 -14.19
CA ASP A 5 -9.07 -7.50 -14.38
C ASP A 5 -7.72 -7.07 -13.78
N PRO A 6 -6.78 -6.53 -14.57
CA PRO A 6 -5.43 -6.19 -14.09
C PRO A 6 -5.45 -5.23 -12.89
N PHE A 7 -6.50 -4.41 -12.80
CA PHE A 7 -6.77 -3.55 -11.65
C PHE A 7 -7.06 -4.32 -10.36
N ARG A 8 -7.81 -5.43 -10.43
CA ARG A 8 -8.18 -6.23 -9.27
C ARG A 8 -6.97 -7.00 -8.74
N THR A 9 -6.16 -7.58 -9.63
CA THR A 9 -4.90 -8.23 -9.24
C THR A 9 -3.95 -7.23 -8.59
N TYR A 10 -3.80 -6.03 -9.15
CA TYR A 10 -2.95 -4.99 -8.56
C TYR A 10 -3.45 -4.54 -7.18
N PHE A 11 -4.77 -4.33 -7.02
CA PHE A 11 -5.36 -3.95 -5.74
C PHE A 11 -5.15 -5.03 -4.67
N VAL A 12 -5.31 -6.31 -5.05
CA VAL A 12 -5.02 -7.45 -4.17
C VAL A 12 -3.54 -7.47 -3.79
N THR A 13 -2.63 -7.26 -4.74
CA THR A 13 -1.19 -7.19 -4.45
C THR A 13 -0.87 -6.05 -3.49
N VAL A 14 -1.44 -4.86 -3.66
CA VAL A 14 -1.25 -3.72 -2.74
C VAL A 14 -1.78 -4.05 -1.34
N ILE A 15 -2.95 -4.67 -1.23
CA ILE A 15 -3.51 -5.10 0.06
C ILE A 15 -2.59 -6.13 0.73
N VAL A 16 -2.11 -7.13 -0.02
CA VAL A 16 -1.19 -8.16 0.51
C VAL A 16 0.11 -7.52 0.99
N VAL A 17 0.72 -6.63 0.21
CA VAL A 17 1.94 -5.91 0.58
C VAL A 17 1.70 -5.03 1.81
N ALA A 18 0.54 -4.37 1.91
CA ALA A 18 0.17 -3.57 3.06
C ALA A 18 0.03 -4.42 4.33
N VAL A 19 -0.68 -5.56 4.27
CA VAL A 19 -0.85 -6.47 5.41
C VAL A 19 0.49 -7.04 5.86
N LEU A 20 1.36 -7.44 4.92
CA LEU A 20 2.71 -7.92 5.24
C LEU A 20 3.57 -6.81 5.87
N SER A 21 3.51 -5.58 5.35
CA SER A 21 4.21 -4.43 5.95
C SER A 21 3.72 -4.13 7.37
N ILE A 22 2.41 -4.19 7.60
CA ILE A 22 1.80 -4.00 8.92
C ILE A 22 2.30 -5.06 9.89
N GLY A 23 2.20 -6.34 9.51
CA GLY A 23 2.64 -7.45 10.35
C GLY A 23 4.14 -7.39 10.68
N LEU A 24 4.98 -7.08 9.68
CA LEU A 24 6.42 -6.94 9.89
C LEU A 24 6.74 -5.75 10.81
N GLY A 25 6.01 -4.64 10.67
CA GLY A 25 6.22 -3.48 11.53
C GLY A 25 5.76 -3.71 12.97
N LEU A 26 4.66 -4.43 13.18
CA LEU A 26 4.23 -4.85 14.52
C LEU A 26 5.21 -5.83 15.15
N LEU A 27 5.80 -6.74 14.36
CA LEU A 27 6.84 -7.66 14.83
C LEU A 27 8.09 -6.90 15.27
N ILE A 28 8.60 -5.98 14.44
CA ILE A 28 9.78 -5.17 14.76
C ILE A 28 9.50 -4.24 15.94
N GLY A 29 8.33 -3.58 15.97
CA GLY A 29 7.90 -2.77 17.10
C GLY A 29 7.80 -3.59 18.38
N GLY A 30 7.31 -4.83 18.29
CA GLY A 30 7.29 -5.85 19.34
C GLY A 30 8.65 -6.14 19.94
N LEU A 31 9.63 -6.37 19.06
CA LEU A 31 10.99 -6.75 19.43
C LEU A 31 11.84 -5.57 19.92
N THR A 32 11.55 -4.35 19.46
CA THR A 32 12.38 -3.15 19.73
C THR A 32 11.75 -2.16 20.70
N GLY A 33 10.46 -2.27 21.00
CA GLY A 33 9.70 -1.29 21.78
C GLY A 33 9.29 -0.03 20.99
N HIS A 34 9.67 0.09 19.72
CA HIS A 34 9.45 1.28 18.89
C HIS A 34 8.17 1.21 18.02
N TYR A 35 7.03 0.91 18.64
CA TYR A 35 5.74 0.77 17.93
C TYR A 35 5.28 2.07 17.23
N VAL A 36 5.50 3.20 17.89
CA VAL A 36 5.00 4.51 17.45
C VAL A 36 5.64 4.93 16.13
N THR A 37 6.97 4.82 16.03
CA THR A 37 7.72 5.22 14.83
C THR A 37 7.33 4.38 13.62
N VAL A 38 7.19 3.07 13.81
CA VAL A 38 6.84 2.14 12.73
C VAL A 38 5.42 2.38 12.22
N PHE A 39 4.47 2.67 13.11
CA PHE A 39 3.10 3.03 12.74
C PHE A 39 3.04 4.31 11.90
N PHE A 40 3.79 5.36 12.28
CA PHE A 40 3.84 6.60 11.51
C PHE A 40 4.47 6.41 10.13
N VAL A 41 5.53 5.60 10.02
CA VAL A 41 6.16 5.26 8.73
C VAL A 41 5.18 4.50 7.82
N GLN A 42 4.43 3.55 8.36
CA GLN A 42 3.41 2.82 7.60
C GLN A 42 2.30 3.72 7.08
N LEU A 43 1.79 4.64 7.91
CA LEU A 43 0.80 5.63 7.49
C LEU A 43 1.34 6.55 6.37
N LEU A 44 2.59 6.98 6.48
CA LEU A 44 3.26 7.79 5.45
C LEU A 44 3.36 7.04 4.12
N VAL A 45 3.84 5.80 4.14
CA VAL A 45 3.99 4.98 2.93
C VAL A 45 2.63 4.67 2.30
N ALA A 46 1.63 4.30 3.10
CA ALA A 46 0.27 4.05 2.61
C ALA A 46 -0.36 5.30 1.99
N GLY A 47 -0.22 6.46 2.64
CA GLY A 47 -0.70 7.73 2.12
C GLY A 47 0.00 8.13 0.82
N LEU A 48 1.32 7.94 0.72
CA LEU A 48 2.08 8.24 -0.48
C LEU A 48 1.67 7.33 -1.66
N LEU A 49 1.47 6.03 -1.41
CA LEU A 49 0.97 5.10 -2.42
C LEU A 49 -0.43 5.48 -2.90
N ALA A 50 -1.32 5.85 -1.98
CA ALA A 50 -2.68 6.28 -2.31
C ALA A 50 -2.67 7.57 -3.14
N ALA A 51 -1.86 8.56 -2.75
CA ALA A 51 -1.70 9.81 -3.49
C ALA A 51 -1.11 9.58 -4.89
N TRP A 52 -0.09 8.71 -5.00
CA TRP A 52 0.46 8.31 -6.29
C TRP A 52 -0.62 7.68 -7.17
N TYR A 53 -1.37 6.71 -6.64
CA TYR A 53 -2.43 6.02 -7.39
C TYR A 53 -3.49 7.00 -7.91
N VAL A 54 -3.95 7.94 -7.09
CA VAL A 54 -4.89 8.98 -7.50
C VAL A 54 -4.29 9.87 -8.59
N SER A 55 -3.00 10.22 -8.48
CA SER A 55 -2.28 11.01 -9.48
C SER A 55 -2.20 10.29 -10.83
N ILE A 56 -1.83 9.00 -10.84
CA ILE A 56 -1.83 8.18 -12.07
C ILE A 56 -3.23 8.07 -12.65
N LYS A 57 -4.24 7.75 -11.84
CA LYS A 57 -5.62 7.60 -12.31
C LYS A 57 -6.13 8.89 -12.96
N LYS A 58 -5.84 10.05 -12.36
CA LYS A 58 -6.19 11.36 -12.93
C LYS A 58 -5.49 11.61 -14.27
N ARG A 59 -4.19 11.29 -14.37
CA ARG A 59 -3.44 11.44 -15.63
C ARG A 59 -3.97 10.53 -16.75
N VAL A 60 -4.29 9.28 -16.43
CA VAL A 60 -4.82 8.32 -17.42
C VAL A 60 -6.22 8.71 -17.90
N VAL A 61 -7.09 9.20 -17.01
CA VAL A 61 -8.43 9.67 -17.39
C VAL A 61 -8.38 10.96 -18.20
N ALA A 62 -7.46 11.88 -17.90
CA ALA A 62 -7.31 13.13 -18.64
C ALA A 62 -6.71 12.96 -20.06
N GLN A 63 -6.08 11.80 -20.34
CA GLN A 63 -5.50 11.45 -21.63
C GLN A 63 -6.47 10.64 -22.52
N LYS A 64 -7.70 10.40 -22.06
CA LYS A 64 -8.71 9.59 -22.74
C LYS A 64 -9.90 10.45 -23.13
#